data_AF-A0A1F8S1B2-F1
#
_entry.id   AF-A0A1F8S1B2-F1
#
_cell.length_a   1.000
_cell.length_b   1.000
_cell.length_c   1.000
_cell.angle_alpha   90.00
_cell.angle_beta   90.00
_cell.angle_gamma   90.00
#
_symmetry.space_group_name_H-M   'P 1'
#
loop_
_entity.id
_entity.type
_entity.pdbx_description
1 polymer ?
#
loop_
_entity_poly.entity_id
_entity_poly.type
_entity_poly.pdbx_seq_one_letter_code
_entity_poly.pdbx_strand_id
1 'polypeptide(L)'
;MPASRRSTFAERHFTPDDVLSSDAYRAAIAGDEADQRVTGAAFAALHRELDRRLAAGRLTVVDATNVETHARRGLLVRSRAAALPATAIVLDLTAAVVLAHNAARATRVVGEDVVLRHLERLRRTLDGRGSRLRDEGFTQVVVLRTPDEVAAVILRRQRP
;
A
#
# COMPACT_ATOMS: atom_id res chain seq x y z
N MET A 1 4.05 1.01 5.55
CA MET A 1 4.83 1.92 6.43
C MET A 1 5.67 2.85 5.61
N PRO A 2 5.98 4.07 6.09
CA PRO A 2 6.91 4.97 5.40
C PRO A 2 8.31 4.36 5.23
N ALA A 3 8.71 3.43 6.11
CA ALA A 3 10.02 2.77 6.08
C ALA A 3 10.03 1.35 5.46
N SER A 4 8.89 0.84 4.98
CA SER A 4 8.81 -0.52 4.42
C SER A 4 9.16 -0.57 2.93
N ARG A 5 9.73 0.51 2.35
CA ARG A 5 10.10 0.62 0.92
C ARG A 5 8.96 0.33 -0.08
N ARG A 6 7.70 0.61 0.28
CA ARG A 6 6.54 0.43 -0.63
C ARG A 6 6.60 1.34 -1.84
N SER A 7 6.97 2.61 -1.65
CA SER A 7 7.16 3.55 -2.75
C SER A 7 8.29 3.09 -3.68
N THR A 8 9.44 2.69 -3.13
CA THR A 8 10.55 2.11 -3.90
C THR A 8 10.15 0.85 -4.65
N PHE A 9 9.34 -0.02 -4.05
CA PHE A 9 8.77 -1.18 -4.72
C PHE A 9 7.86 -0.76 -5.88
N ALA A 10 6.97 0.20 -5.66
CA ALA A 10 6.04 0.68 -6.67
C ALA A 10 6.80 1.30 -7.86
N GLU A 11 7.76 2.17 -7.60
CA GLU A 11 8.63 2.81 -8.60
C GLU A 11 9.42 1.80 -9.44
N ARG A 12 9.87 0.70 -8.83
CA ARG A 12 10.64 -0.33 -9.53
C ARG A 12 9.78 -1.18 -10.46
N HIS A 13 8.51 -1.39 -10.13
CA HIS A 13 7.65 -2.36 -10.80
C HIS A 13 6.52 -1.76 -11.63
N PHE A 14 6.21 -0.48 -11.45
CA PHE A 14 5.09 0.19 -12.13
C PHE A 14 5.50 1.55 -12.67
N THR A 15 4.78 2.01 -13.69
CA THR A 15 4.96 3.38 -14.17
C THR A 15 4.39 4.36 -13.14
N PRO A 16 4.95 5.58 -13.01
CA PRO A 16 4.39 6.59 -12.10
C PRO A 16 2.89 6.85 -12.37
N ASP A 17 2.47 6.76 -13.63
CA ASP A 17 1.08 6.95 -14.06
C ASP A 17 0.14 5.85 -13.59
N ASP A 18 0.64 4.68 -13.18
CA ASP A 18 -0.16 3.58 -12.63
C ASP A 18 -0.35 3.71 -11.11
N VAL A 19 0.47 4.54 -10.43
CA VAL A 19 0.51 4.61 -8.96
C VAL A 19 -0.34 5.76 -8.41
N LEU A 20 -1.18 5.47 -7.43
CA LEU A 20 -1.88 6.43 -6.59
C LEU A 20 -1.34 6.36 -5.17
N SER A 21 -0.57 7.37 -4.76
CA SER A 21 0.04 7.44 -3.43
C SER A 21 -0.79 8.31 -2.47
N SER A 22 -1.20 7.75 -1.34
CA SER A 22 -1.90 8.54 -0.31
C SER A 22 -1.03 9.65 0.29
N ASP A 23 0.29 9.46 0.34
CA ASP A 23 1.26 10.46 0.80
C ASP A 23 1.32 11.64 -0.19
N ALA A 24 1.32 11.35 -1.50
CA ALA A 24 1.27 12.38 -2.54
C ALA A 24 -0.03 13.19 -2.51
N TYR A 25 -1.18 12.55 -2.28
CA TYR A 25 -2.44 13.27 -2.10
C TYR A 25 -2.46 14.13 -0.82
N ARG A 26 -1.83 13.70 0.28
CA ARG A 26 -1.67 14.54 1.48
C ARG A 26 -0.80 15.76 1.19
N ALA A 27 0.35 15.56 0.55
CA ALA A 27 1.23 16.66 0.17
C ALA A 27 0.54 17.67 -0.77
N ALA A 28 -0.22 17.19 -1.76
CA ALA A 28 -0.96 18.06 -2.67
C ALA A 28 -2.05 18.89 -1.98
N ILE A 29 -2.65 18.38 -0.90
CA ILE A 29 -3.75 19.05 -0.19
C ILE A 29 -3.24 19.96 0.93
N ALA A 30 -2.26 19.52 1.70
CA ALA A 30 -1.79 20.19 2.92
C ALA A 30 -0.37 20.77 2.81
N GLY A 31 0.35 20.52 1.72
CA GLY A 31 1.76 20.86 1.58
C GLY A 31 2.71 19.93 2.35
N ASP A 32 2.18 18.95 3.09
CA ASP A 32 2.95 17.98 3.89
C ASP A 32 2.36 16.57 3.77
N GLU A 33 3.17 15.61 3.32
CA GLU A 33 2.79 14.19 3.23
C GLU A 33 2.49 13.55 4.60
N ALA A 34 3.03 14.13 5.68
CA ALA A 34 2.86 13.64 7.05
C ALA A 34 1.60 14.19 7.73
N ASP A 35 0.88 15.13 7.13
CA ASP A 35 -0.30 15.74 7.74
C ASP A 35 -1.50 14.78 7.77
N GLN A 36 -1.71 14.17 8.93
CA GLN A 36 -2.80 13.21 9.14
C GLN A 36 -4.18 13.87 9.24
N ARG A 37 -4.28 15.19 9.40
CA ARG A 37 -5.56 15.91 9.51
C ARG A 37 -6.36 15.85 8.20
N VAL A 38 -5.65 15.76 7.07
CA VAL A 38 -6.26 15.71 5.73
C VAL A 38 -6.39 14.29 5.18
N THR A 39 -6.14 13.25 5.99
CA THR A 39 -6.23 11.85 5.54
C THR A 39 -7.57 11.52 4.90
N GLY A 40 -8.69 11.98 5.48
CA GLY A 40 -10.02 11.78 4.89
C GLY A 40 -10.16 12.40 3.49
N ALA A 41 -9.71 13.66 3.33
CA ALA A 41 -9.73 14.36 2.05
C ALA A 41 -8.81 13.70 1.01
N ALA A 42 -7.61 13.29 1.43
CA ALA A 42 -6.65 12.59 0.58
C ALA A 42 -7.21 11.25 0.06
N PHE A 43 -7.80 10.44 0.93
CA PHE A 43 -8.44 9.18 0.51
C PHE A 43 -9.67 9.43 -0.37
N ALA A 44 -10.49 10.45 -0.09
CA ALA A 44 -11.62 10.80 -0.94
C ALA A 44 -11.20 11.24 -2.36
N ALA A 45 -10.06 11.93 -2.50
CA ALA A 45 -9.49 12.28 -3.80
C ALA A 45 -8.91 11.04 -4.52
N LEU A 46 -8.10 10.25 -3.80
CA LEU A 46 -7.52 8.99 -4.31
C LEU A 46 -8.59 8.05 -4.84
N HIS A 47 -9.68 7.89 -4.09
CA HIS A 47 -10.80 7.03 -4.44
C HIS A 47 -11.53 7.48 -5.71
N ARG A 48 -11.69 8.79 -5.92
CA ARG A 48 -12.30 9.33 -7.15
C ARG A 48 -11.42 9.08 -8.38
N GLU A 49 -10.12 9.22 -8.25
CA GLU A 49 -9.18 8.88 -9.34
C GLU A 49 -9.15 7.37 -9.60
N LEU A 50 -9.19 6.55 -8.55
CA LEU A 50 -9.25 5.10 -8.67
C LEU A 50 -10.48 4.67 -9.48
N ASP A 51 -11.68 5.16 -9.17
CA ASP A 51 -12.88 4.85 -9.94
C ASP A 51 -12.73 5.18 -11.42
N ARG A 52 -12.21 6.39 -11.72
CA ARG A 52 -11.98 6.83 -13.11
C ARG A 52 -11.03 5.91 -13.85
N ARG A 53 -9.93 5.48 -13.21
CA ARG A 53 -8.95 4.58 -13.83
C ARG A 53 -9.51 3.18 -14.05
N LEU A 54 -10.22 2.63 -13.07
CA LEU A 54 -10.84 1.31 -13.17
C LEU A 54 -11.91 1.28 -14.27
N ALA A 55 -12.75 2.33 -14.37
CA ALA A 55 -13.73 2.46 -15.44
C ALA A 55 -13.08 2.55 -16.84
N ALA A 56 -11.86 3.07 -16.93
CA ALA A 56 -11.07 3.11 -18.17
C ALA A 56 -10.23 1.83 -18.41
N GLY A 57 -10.38 0.78 -17.59
CA GLY A 57 -9.61 -0.46 -17.72
C GLY A 57 -8.11 -0.30 -17.45
N ARG A 58 -7.70 0.77 -16.74
CA ARG A 58 -6.29 1.04 -16.43
C ARG A 58 -5.86 0.29 -15.18
N LEU A 59 -4.74 -0.43 -15.28
CA LEU A 59 -4.05 -0.97 -14.10
C LEU A 59 -3.77 0.17 -13.13
N THR A 60 -4.15 -0.03 -11.87
CA THR A 60 -3.94 0.99 -10.83
C THR A 60 -3.37 0.35 -9.58
N VAL A 61 -2.28 0.94 -9.09
CA VAL A 61 -1.60 0.54 -7.86
C VAL A 61 -1.88 1.60 -6.80
N VAL A 62 -2.36 1.18 -5.64
CA VAL A 62 -2.58 2.10 -4.51
C VAL A 62 -1.44 1.93 -3.52
N ASP A 63 -0.52 2.89 -3.47
CA ASP A 63 0.50 2.96 -2.42
C ASP A 63 -0.05 3.70 -1.19
N ALA A 64 -0.52 2.92 -0.24
CA ALA A 64 -0.95 3.39 1.06
C ALA A 64 -0.62 2.35 2.13
N THR A 65 -0.53 2.79 3.39
CA THR A 65 -0.18 1.87 4.49
C THR A 65 -1.22 0.77 4.62
N ASN A 66 -2.49 1.05 4.27
CA ASN A 66 -3.61 0.11 4.13
C ASN A 66 -3.74 -0.89 5.30
N VAL A 67 -3.24 -0.53 6.47
CA VAL A 67 -3.26 -1.38 7.67
C VAL A 67 -4.64 -1.44 8.31
N GLU A 68 -5.46 -0.42 8.06
CA GLU A 68 -6.83 -0.36 8.58
C GLU A 68 -7.81 -1.04 7.64
N THR A 69 -8.69 -1.88 8.19
CA THR A 69 -9.69 -2.65 7.41
C THR A 69 -10.62 -1.75 6.61
N HIS A 70 -11.03 -0.59 7.16
CA HIS A 70 -11.90 0.34 6.44
C HIS A 70 -11.25 0.92 5.18
N ALA A 71 -9.92 1.17 5.21
CA ALA A 71 -9.18 1.66 4.05
C ALA A 71 -9.16 0.60 2.94
N ARG A 72 -8.93 -0.67 3.28
CA ARG A 72 -8.96 -1.79 2.32
C ARG A 72 -10.36 -2.03 1.76
N ARG A 73 -11.39 -1.99 2.61
CA ARG A 73 -12.79 -2.13 2.19
C ARG A 73 -13.16 -1.10 1.11
N GLY A 74 -12.71 0.15 1.26
CA GLY A 74 -12.91 1.19 0.25
C GLY A 74 -12.34 0.84 -1.13
N LEU A 75 -11.19 0.16 -1.18
CA LEU A 75 -10.59 -0.30 -2.44
C LEU A 75 -11.34 -1.49 -3.04
N LEU A 76 -11.71 -2.45 -2.20
CA LEU A 76 -12.39 -3.68 -2.63
C LEU A 76 -13.80 -3.41 -3.18
N VAL A 77 -14.55 -2.49 -2.57
CA VAL A 77 -15.86 -2.06 -3.09
C VAL A 77 -15.73 -1.54 -4.53
N ARG A 78 -14.69 -0.76 -4.81
CA ARG A 78 -14.45 -0.15 -6.13
C ARG A 78 -14.01 -1.18 -7.16
N SER A 79 -13.10 -2.08 -6.76
CA SER A 79 -12.69 -3.20 -7.60
C SER A 79 -13.88 -4.07 -8.02
N ARG A 80 -14.79 -4.38 -7.06
CA ARG A 80 -16.02 -5.14 -7.34
C ARG A 80 -16.98 -4.39 -8.25
N ALA A 81 -17.19 -3.09 -8.02
CA ALA A 81 -18.06 -2.27 -8.87
C ALA A 81 -17.56 -2.21 -10.32
N ALA A 82 -16.25 -2.29 -10.54
CA ALA A 82 -15.63 -2.36 -11.86
C ALA A 82 -15.49 -3.79 -12.42
N ALA A 83 -15.95 -4.82 -11.69
CA ALA A 83 -15.74 -6.24 -12.04
C ALA A 83 -14.26 -6.62 -12.29
N LEU A 84 -13.33 -5.97 -11.58
CA LEU A 84 -11.90 -6.21 -11.71
C LEU A 84 -11.34 -6.95 -10.47
N PRO A 85 -10.33 -7.82 -10.64
CA PRO A 85 -9.69 -8.52 -9.54
C PRO A 85 -8.82 -7.57 -8.70
N ALA A 86 -8.84 -7.76 -7.38
CA ALA A 86 -8.00 -7.02 -6.45
C ALA A 86 -6.83 -7.91 -5.98
N THR A 87 -5.60 -7.42 -6.10
CA THR A 87 -4.40 -8.11 -5.60
C THR A 87 -3.77 -7.34 -4.46
N ALA A 88 -3.49 -8.02 -3.34
CA ALA A 88 -2.74 -7.46 -2.22
C ALA A 88 -1.27 -7.91 -2.31
N ILE A 89 -0.34 -6.95 -2.36
CA ILE A 89 1.10 -7.20 -2.17
C ILE A 89 1.48 -6.64 -0.81
N VAL A 90 1.96 -7.50 0.08
CA VAL A 90 2.22 -7.17 1.47
C VAL A 90 3.70 -7.36 1.77
N LEU A 91 4.31 -6.30 2.30
CA LEU A 91 5.70 -6.30 2.77
C LEU A 91 5.72 -6.52 4.28
N ASP A 92 5.80 -7.78 4.71
CA ASP A 92 5.82 -8.23 6.10
C ASP A 92 7.26 -8.49 6.58
N LEU A 93 8.09 -7.44 6.48
CA LEU A 93 9.50 -7.49 6.88
C LEU A 93 9.65 -7.46 8.41
N THR A 94 10.77 -7.99 8.91
CA THR A 94 11.08 -7.94 10.35
C THR A 94 11.27 -6.51 10.86
N ALA A 95 11.00 -6.29 12.16
CA ALA A 95 11.18 -4.98 12.78
C ALA A 95 12.60 -4.44 12.62
N ALA A 96 13.62 -5.30 12.82
CA ALA A 96 15.02 -4.95 12.63
C ALA A 96 15.29 -4.39 11.22
N VAL A 97 14.77 -5.04 10.18
CA VAL A 97 14.93 -4.59 8.79
C VAL A 97 14.25 -3.25 8.56
N VAL A 98 13.00 -3.08 9.02
CA VAL A 98 12.23 -1.85 8.80
C VAL A 98 12.83 -0.67 9.58
N LEU A 99 13.33 -0.92 10.80
CA LEU A 99 14.02 0.10 11.60
C LEU A 99 15.36 0.50 10.98
N ALA A 100 16.15 -0.46 10.48
CA ALA A 100 17.38 -0.17 9.76
C ALA A 100 17.10 0.68 8.50
N HIS A 101 16.06 0.34 7.72
CA HIS A 101 15.65 1.16 6.59
C HIS A 101 15.18 2.55 6.98
N ASN A 102 14.45 2.67 8.09
CA ASN A 102 13.97 3.96 8.61
C ASN A 102 15.11 4.88 9.03
N ALA A 103 16.13 4.33 9.69
CA ALA A 103 17.31 5.06 10.15
C ALA A 103 18.17 5.56 8.97
N ALA A 104 18.17 4.83 7.84
CA ALA A 104 18.93 5.19 6.65
C ALA A 104 18.21 6.19 5.71
N ARG A 105 17.04 6.73 6.08
CA ARG A 105 16.30 7.67 5.22
C ARG A 105 17.04 9.01 5.14
N ALA A 106 17.21 9.51 3.91
CA ALA A 106 17.68 10.89 3.67
C ALA A 106 16.61 11.95 4.01
N THR A 107 15.34 11.53 4.04
CA THR A 107 14.20 12.35 4.45
C THR A 107 13.79 12.04 5.89
N ARG A 108 12.63 12.53 6.34
CA ARG A 108 12.16 12.38 7.72
C ARG A 108 12.20 10.93 8.22
N VAL A 109 12.92 10.73 9.32
CA VAL A 109 12.91 9.48 10.11
C VAL A 109 11.63 9.43 10.94
N VAL A 110 10.97 8.28 10.94
CA VAL A 110 9.76 8.05 11.74
C VAL A 110 10.15 7.54 13.13
N GLY A 111 9.44 7.92 14.19
CA GLY A 111 9.69 7.39 15.53
C GLY A 111 9.61 5.85 15.58
N GLU A 112 10.52 5.22 16.33
CA GLU A 112 10.58 3.76 16.46
C GLU A 112 9.27 3.17 16.98
N ASP A 113 8.65 3.80 17.97
CA ASP A 113 7.35 3.44 18.53
C ASP A 113 6.25 3.39 17.44
N VAL A 114 6.29 4.36 16.52
CA VAL A 114 5.35 4.47 15.41
C VAL A 114 5.57 3.33 14.43
N VAL A 115 6.83 2.98 14.11
CA VAL A 115 7.18 1.86 13.23
C VAL A 115 6.73 0.53 13.82
N LEU A 116 7.02 0.29 15.10
CA LEU A 116 6.66 -0.95 15.79
C LEU A 116 5.15 -1.14 15.88
N ARG A 117 4.40 -0.11 16.29
CA ARG A 117 2.92 -0.12 16.35
C ARG A 117 2.30 -0.48 15.00
N HIS A 118 2.88 0.07 13.94
CA HIS A 118 2.49 -0.19 12.58
C HIS A 118 2.70 -1.65 12.18
N LEU A 119 3.90 -2.21 12.43
CA LEU A 119 4.19 -3.61 12.15
C LEU A 119 3.27 -4.56 12.91
N GLU A 120 2.94 -4.24 14.15
CA GLU A 120 2.00 -5.02 14.95
C GLU A 120 0.59 -5.00 14.34
N ARG A 121 0.11 -3.84 13.86
CA ARG A 121 -1.18 -3.74 13.13
C ARG A 121 -1.18 -4.56 11.84
N LEU A 122 -0.07 -4.55 11.10
CA LEU A 122 0.09 -5.36 9.88
C LEU A 122 0.00 -6.85 10.21
N ARG A 123 0.73 -7.32 11.24
CA ARG A 123 0.72 -8.72 11.67
C ARG A 123 -0.68 -9.19 12.09
N ARG A 124 -1.42 -8.35 12.82
CA ARG A 124 -2.83 -8.61 13.16
C ARG A 124 -3.74 -8.71 11.94
N THR A 125 -3.39 -8.05 10.83
CA THR A 125 -4.16 -8.14 9.59
C THR A 125 -3.87 -9.42 8.83
N LEU A 126 -2.65 -9.96 8.92
CA LEU A 126 -2.21 -11.08 8.09
C LEU A 126 -2.55 -12.46 8.67
N ASP A 127 -2.77 -12.62 9.98
CA ASP A 127 -2.91 -13.95 10.63
C ASP A 127 -1.83 -14.96 10.17
N GLY A 128 -0.62 -14.46 9.89
CA GLY A 128 0.53 -15.22 9.39
C GLY A 128 0.53 -15.62 7.91
N ARG A 129 -0.63 -15.82 7.26
CA ARG A 129 -0.71 -16.29 5.84
C ARG A 129 -1.52 -15.39 4.89
N GLY A 130 -2.08 -14.29 5.38
CA GLY A 130 -2.95 -13.38 4.64
C GLY A 130 -4.37 -13.93 4.41
N SER A 131 -4.83 -14.89 5.23
CA SER A 131 -6.19 -15.48 5.12
C SER A 131 -7.26 -14.41 5.23
N ARG A 132 -7.17 -13.52 6.22
CA ARG A 132 -8.12 -12.40 6.39
C ARG A 132 -8.23 -11.52 5.15
N LEU A 133 -7.13 -11.27 4.44
CA LEU A 133 -7.16 -10.48 3.22
C LEU A 133 -7.92 -11.22 2.10
N ARG A 134 -7.78 -12.55 2.02
CA ARG A 134 -8.60 -13.34 1.08
C ARG A 134 -10.08 -13.28 1.46
N ASP A 135 -10.39 -13.40 2.75
CA ASP A 135 -11.76 -13.32 3.26
C ASP A 135 -12.39 -11.93 3.03
N GLU A 136 -11.59 -10.87 3.08
CA GLU A 136 -12.03 -9.51 2.71
C GLU A 136 -12.42 -9.41 1.22
N GLY A 137 -11.85 -10.25 0.36
CA GLY A 137 -12.16 -10.36 -1.06
C GLY A 137 -11.01 -10.03 -2.02
N PHE A 138 -9.76 -10.05 -1.55
CA PHE A 138 -8.62 -10.00 -2.46
C PHE A 138 -8.48 -11.32 -3.21
N THR A 139 -8.49 -11.27 -4.55
CA THR A 139 -8.36 -12.43 -5.44
C THR A 139 -7.01 -13.11 -5.27
N GLN A 140 -5.95 -12.32 -5.10
CA GLN A 140 -4.59 -12.80 -4.86
C GLN A 140 -3.95 -12.03 -3.71
N VAL A 141 -3.25 -12.74 -2.84
CA VAL A 141 -2.48 -12.17 -1.73
C VAL A 141 -1.06 -12.70 -1.80
N VAL A 142 -0.10 -11.79 -1.98
CA VAL A 142 1.34 -12.06 -2.01
C VAL A 142 1.96 -11.43 -0.77
N VAL A 143 2.64 -12.24 0.05
CA VAL A 143 3.30 -11.77 1.27
C VAL A 143 4.81 -11.98 1.11
N LEU A 144 5.56 -10.88 1.11
CA LEU A 144 7.02 -10.84 1.02
C LEU A 144 7.58 -10.52 2.41
N ARG A 145 8.41 -11.42 2.94
CA ARG A 145 8.91 -11.41 4.33
C ARG A 145 10.39 -11.09 4.45
N THR A 146 11.15 -11.20 3.37
CA THR A 146 12.59 -10.91 3.36
C THR A 146 12.94 -9.84 2.33
N PRO A 147 14.01 -9.05 2.54
CA PRO A 147 14.52 -8.13 1.51
C PRO A 147 14.81 -8.81 0.17
N ASP A 148 15.29 -10.06 0.21
CA ASP A 148 15.60 -10.84 -1.01
C ASP A 148 14.34 -11.20 -1.78
N GLU A 149 13.26 -11.60 -1.10
CA GLU A 149 11.96 -11.82 -1.73
C GLU A 149 11.42 -10.54 -2.38
N VAL A 150 11.60 -9.40 -1.71
CA VAL A 150 11.24 -8.07 -2.26
C VAL A 150 12.09 -7.71 -3.47
N ALA A 151 13.38 -8.07 -3.46
CA ALA A 151 14.29 -7.80 -4.56
C ALA A 151 14.06 -8.71 -5.77
N ALA A 152 13.66 -9.97 -5.54
CA ALA A 152 13.52 -11.01 -6.56
C ALA A 152 12.13 -11.10 -7.20
N VAL A 153 11.11 -10.43 -6.64
CA VAL A 153 9.75 -10.49 -7.15
C VAL A 153 9.64 -9.99 -8.59
N ILE A 154 8.88 -10.72 -9.41
CA ILE A 154 8.60 -10.34 -10.80
C ILE A 154 7.08 -10.23 -10.94
N LEU A 155 6.62 -9.04 -11.34
CA LEU A 155 5.22 -8.80 -11.61
C LEU A 155 4.94 -9.01 -13.10
N ARG A 156 3.93 -9.84 -13.39
CA ARG A 156 3.43 -10.04 -14.76
C ARG A 156 1.99 -9.55 -14.81
N ARG A 157 1.71 -8.66 -15.76
CA ARG A 157 0.33 -8.25 -16.05
C ARG A 157 -0.39 -9.45 -16.65
N GLN A 158 -1.43 -9.92 -15.98
CA GLN A 158 -2.37 -10.85 -16.60
C GLN A 158 -3.20 -10.02 -17.57
N ARG A 159 -3.03 -10.29 -18.87
CA ARG A 159 -3.97 -9.75 -19.86
C ARG A 159 -5.28 -10.54 -19.71
N PRO A 160 -6.45 -9.87 -19.80
CA PRO A 160 -7.73 -10.57 -19.89
C PRO A 160 -7.77 -11.46 -21.13
#